data_AF-A0A8D8A7B4-F1
#
_entry.id   AF-A0A8D8A7B4-F1
#
_cell.length_a   1.000
_cell.length_b   1.000
_cell.length_c   1.000
_cell.angle_alpha   90.00
_cell.angle_beta   90.00
_cell.angle_gamma   90.00
#
_symmetry.space_group_name_H-M   'P 1'
#
loop_
_entity.id
_entity.type
_entity.pdbx_description
1 polymer ?
#
loop_
_entity_poly.entity_id
_entity_poly.type
_entity_poly.pdbx_seq_one_letter_code
_entity_poly.pdbx_strand_id
1 'polypeptide(L)'
;LTADNLWKMYEATQVDLETGNTDRLPELHAMACCLKAVSSADTAAGVEVCRLSCGGHGYLTSANFLSMYGLATAASTYEGENTVLYLQTARYLVKVWNQALKGQQLMPTVRYLEQYVTKSVKRFAWSDSTPVIIEAFQAVTAN
;
A
#
# COMPACT_ATOMS: atom_id res chain seq x y z
N LEU A 1 -9.87 7.74 3.58
CA LEU A 1 -9.63 7.66 2.12
C LEU A 1 -9.08 6.30 1.69
N THR A 2 -7.85 5.90 2.07
CA THR A 2 -7.26 4.62 1.62
C THR A 2 -8.01 3.40 2.16
N ALA A 3 -8.38 3.41 3.45
CA ALA A 3 -9.20 2.36 4.05
C ALA A 3 -10.58 2.26 3.38
N ASP A 4 -11.23 3.39 3.08
CA ASP A 4 -12.53 3.40 2.39
C ASP A 4 -12.42 2.81 0.97
N ASN A 5 -11.32 3.08 0.27
CA ASN A 5 -11.07 2.49 -1.05
C ASN A 5 -10.84 0.97 -0.96
N LEU A 6 -10.08 0.51 0.03
CA LEU A 6 -9.88 -0.93 0.25
C LEU A 6 -11.20 -1.62 0.62
N TRP A 7 -12.03 -0.96 1.44
CA TRP A 7 -13.35 -1.46 1.81
C TRP A 7 -14.27 -1.60 0.59
N LYS A 8 -14.30 -0.59 -0.29
CA LYS A 8 -15.04 -0.66 -1.57
C LYS A 8 -14.52 -1.77 -2.47
N MET A 9 -13.21 -2.01 -2.51
CA MET A 9 -12.63 -3.13 -3.25
C MET A 9 -13.06 -4.47 -2.66
N TYR A 10 -13.09 -4.59 -1.33
CA TYR A 10 -13.57 -5.77 -0.63
C TYR A 10 -15.03 -6.07 -0.96
N GLU A 11 -15.91 -5.08 -0.82
CA GLU A 11 -17.34 -5.21 -1.14
C GLU A 11 -17.55 -5.68 -2.59
N ALA A 12 -16.86 -5.05 -3.54
CA ALA A 12 -16.97 -5.43 -4.94
C ALA A 12 -16.40 -6.82 -5.24
N THR A 13 -15.32 -7.23 -4.56
CA THR A 13 -14.74 -8.58 -4.70
C THR A 13 -15.64 -9.63 -4.07
N GLN A 14 -16.34 -9.31 -2.99
CA GLN A 14 -17.29 -10.20 -2.33
C GLN A 14 -18.46 -10.53 -3.25
N VAL A 15 -19.02 -9.52 -3.93
CA VAL A 15 -20.07 -9.70 -4.94
C VAL A 15 -19.59 -10.60 -6.09
N ASP A 16 -18.38 -10.36 -6.61
CA ASP A 16 -17.81 -11.19 -7.67
C ASP A 16 -17.60 -12.65 -7.21
N LEU A 17 -17.19 -12.85 -5.95
CA LEU A 17 -16.99 -14.16 -5.37
C LEU A 17 -18.29 -14.97 -5.24
N GLU A 18 -19.41 -14.32 -4.92
CA GLU A 18 -20.75 -14.94 -4.91
C GLU A 18 -21.16 -15.48 -6.30
N THR A 19 -20.67 -14.84 -7.37
CA THR A 19 -20.87 -15.29 -8.76
C THR A 19 -19.82 -16.30 -9.24
N GLY A 20 -18.86 -16.67 -8.38
CA GLY A 20 -17.73 -17.55 -8.73
C GLY A 20 -16.59 -16.89 -9.48
N ASN A 21 -16.64 -15.57 -9.68
CA ASN A 21 -15.57 -14.79 -10.29
C ASN A 21 -14.48 -14.47 -9.26
N THR A 22 -13.24 -14.85 -9.54
CA THR A 22 -12.09 -14.66 -8.63
C THR A 22 -11.04 -13.69 -9.18
N ASP A 23 -11.31 -13.01 -10.29
CA ASP A 23 -10.32 -12.19 -11.00
C ASP A 23 -9.80 -11.01 -10.17
N ARG A 24 -10.63 -10.46 -9.28
CA ARG A 24 -10.27 -9.32 -8.40
C ARG A 24 -9.54 -9.72 -7.13
N LEU A 25 -9.65 -10.99 -6.73
CA LEU A 25 -9.10 -11.48 -5.46
C LEU A 25 -7.57 -11.28 -5.36
N PRO A 26 -6.75 -11.50 -6.41
CA PRO A 26 -5.33 -11.23 -6.35
C PRO A 26 -4.98 -9.75 -6.10
N GLU A 27 -5.72 -8.82 -6.71
CA GLU A 27 -5.49 -7.38 -6.51
C GLU A 27 -5.89 -6.97 -5.09
N LEU A 28 -7.05 -7.40 -4.61
CA LEU A 28 -7.50 -7.15 -3.24
C LEU A 28 -6.49 -7.66 -2.22
N HIS A 29 -6.02 -8.91 -2.39
CA HIS A 29 -5.05 -9.52 -1.48
C HIS A 29 -3.73 -8.73 -1.46
N ALA A 30 -3.17 -8.41 -2.64
CA ALA A 30 -1.91 -7.67 -2.72
C ALA A 30 -2.00 -6.27 -2.09
N MET A 31 -3.14 -5.59 -2.26
CA MET A 31 -3.41 -4.27 -1.67
C MET A 31 -3.60 -4.36 -0.16
N ALA A 32 -4.32 -5.37 0.34
CA ALA A 32 -4.51 -5.58 1.78
C ALA A 32 -3.18 -5.90 2.48
N CYS A 33 -2.36 -6.79 1.90
CA CYS A 33 -1.03 -7.13 2.42
C CYS A 33 -0.12 -5.90 2.50
N CYS A 34 -0.06 -5.12 1.42
CA CYS A 34 0.73 -3.89 1.35
C CYS A 34 0.26 -2.87 2.39
N LEU A 35 -1.04 -2.58 2.42
CA LEU A 35 -1.59 -1.57 3.32
C LEU A 35 -1.36 -1.95 4.78
N LYS A 36 -1.52 -3.22 5.14
CA LYS A 36 -1.25 -3.69 6.51
C LYS A 36 0.23 -3.55 6.88
N ALA A 37 1.13 -3.92 5.98
CA ALA A 37 2.57 -3.83 6.22
C ALA A 37 3.04 -2.37 6.37
N VAL A 38 2.61 -1.48 5.48
CA VAL A 38 2.94 -0.05 5.52
C VAL A 38 2.33 0.61 6.75
N SER A 39 1.02 0.46 6.97
CA SER A 39 0.34 1.14 8.07
C SER A 39 0.84 0.72 9.45
N SER A 40 1.14 -0.56 9.66
CA SER A 40 1.70 -1.04 10.93
C SER A 40 3.12 -0.49 11.18
N ALA A 41 3.98 -0.50 10.16
CA ALA A 41 5.34 0.04 10.26
C ALA A 41 5.33 1.55 10.52
N ASP A 42 4.54 2.30 9.75
CA ASP A 42 4.42 3.75 9.88
C ASP A 42 3.80 4.14 11.23
N THR A 43 2.82 3.37 11.72
CA THR A 43 2.23 3.62 13.04
C THR A 43 3.27 3.44 14.15
N ALA A 44 4.06 2.36 14.11
CA ALA A 44 5.10 2.12 15.11
C ALA A 44 6.15 3.24 15.11
N ALA A 45 6.62 3.65 13.93
CA ALA A 45 7.56 4.76 13.78
C ALA A 45 6.95 6.10 14.25
N GLY A 46 5.70 6.38 13.86
CA GLY A 46 4.99 7.59 14.22
C GLY A 46 4.75 7.72 15.72
N VAL A 47 4.40 6.63 16.40
CA VAL A 47 4.25 6.62 17.87
C VAL A 47 5.56 7.00 18.55
N GLU A 48 6.69 6.47 18.08
CA GLU A 48 8.00 6.79 18.67
C GLU A 48 8.41 8.24 18.41
N VAL A 49 8.16 8.76 17.20
CA VAL A 49 8.38 10.19 16.89
C VAL A 49 7.55 11.08 17.80
N CYS A 50 6.27 10.76 18.01
CA CYS A 50 5.40 11.49 18.93
C CYS A 50 5.91 11.44 20.38
N ARG A 51 6.34 10.25 20.83
CA ARG A 51 6.89 10.06 22.18
C ARG A 51 8.12 10.94 22.41
N LEU A 52 9.06 10.94 21.45
CA LEU A 52 10.29 11.74 21.50
C LEU A 52 10.00 13.24 21.45
N SER A 53 8.98 13.65 20.67
CA SER A 53 8.57 15.05 20.56
C SER A 53 8.03 15.63 21.88
N CYS A 54 7.53 14.78 22.78
CA CYS A 54 7.10 15.19 24.12
C CYS A 54 8.25 15.27 25.17
N GLY A 55 9.50 14.97 24.76
CA GLY A 55 10.65 14.97 25.65
C GLY A 55 10.48 13.99 26.83
N GLY A 56 10.95 14.39 28.02
CA GLY A 56 10.87 13.54 29.23
C GLY A 56 9.45 13.15 29.62
N HIS A 57 8.45 13.99 29.35
CA HIS A 57 7.04 13.69 29.65
C HIS A 57 6.50 12.53 28.79
N GLY A 58 7.04 12.33 27.59
CA GLY A 58 6.69 11.20 26.74
C GLY A 58 7.14 9.85 27.30
N TYR A 59 8.07 9.82 28.26
CA TYR A 59 8.50 8.60 28.94
C TYR A 59 7.54 8.17 30.06
N LEU A 60 6.71 9.08 30.56
CA LEU A 60 5.79 8.78 31.65
C LEU A 60 4.68 7.83 31.19
N THR A 61 4.31 6.88 32.05
CA THR A 61 3.18 5.97 31.79
C THR A 61 1.88 6.73 31.50
N SER A 62 1.71 7.92 32.09
CA SER A 62 0.56 8.80 31.84
C SER A 62 0.47 9.30 30.40
N ALA A 63 1.57 9.32 29.64
CA ALA A 63 1.57 9.67 28.22
C ALA A 63 1.16 8.50 27.30
N ASN A 64 1.11 7.27 27.83
CA ASN A 64 0.60 6.05 27.18
C ASN A 64 1.28 5.62 25.86
N PHE A 65 2.36 6.27 25.44
CA PHE A 65 3.07 5.92 24.20
C PHE A 65 3.63 4.49 24.20
N LEU A 66 4.07 3.96 25.35
CA LEU A 66 4.58 2.59 25.44
C LEU A 66 3.53 1.54 25.05
N SER A 67 2.28 1.71 25.52
CA SER A 67 1.17 0.82 25.18
C SER A 67 0.82 0.91 23.69
N MET A 68 0.77 2.14 23.16
CA MET A 68 0.50 2.37 21.73
C MET A 68 1.58 1.74 20.84
N TYR A 69 2.85 1.89 21.23
CA TYR A 69 3.99 1.32 20.50
C TYR A 69 3.96 -0.20 20.54
N GLY A 70 3.64 -0.80 21.69
CA GLY A 70 3.46 -2.25 21.84
C GLY A 70 2.39 -2.80 20.90
N LEU A 71 1.23 -2.13 20.79
CA LEU A 71 0.17 -2.55 19.88
C LEU A 71 0.58 -2.40 18.40
N ALA A 72 1.21 -1.28 18.03
CA ALA A 72 1.62 -1.02 16.65
C ALA A 72 2.72 -2.00 16.18
N THR A 73 3.71 -2.28 17.03
CA THR A 73 4.78 -3.23 16.73
C THR A 73 4.25 -4.66 16.68
N ALA A 74 3.33 -5.06 17.56
CA ALA A 74 2.69 -6.37 17.50
C ALA A 74 1.91 -6.58 16.19
N ALA A 75 1.22 -5.53 15.72
CA ALA A 75 0.55 -5.53 14.42
C ALA A 75 1.51 -5.73 13.25
N SER A 76 2.83 -5.52 13.39
CA SER A 76 3.81 -5.82 12.33
C SER A 76 4.04 -7.34 12.14
N THR A 77 3.60 -8.16 13.09
CA THR A 77 3.80 -9.62 13.09
C THR A 77 2.49 -10.40 12.95
N TYR A 78 1.43 -9.96 13.64
CA TYR A 78 0.13 -10.62 13.54
C TYR A 78 -0.48 -10.43 12.13
N GLU A 79 -1.31 -11.39 11.70
CA GLU A 79 -1.90 -11.44 10.35
C GLU A 79 -0.87 -11.47 9.19
N GLY A 80 0.39 -11.80 9.50
CA GLY A 80 1.49 -11.93 8.55
C GLY A 80 2.61 -10.94 8.85
N GLU A 81 3.85 -11.42 8.89
CA GLU A 81 5.02 -10.57 9.12
C GLU A 81 5.23 -9.61 7.92
N ASN A 82 5.53 -8.35 8.22
CA ASN A 82 5.54 -7.28 7.21
C ASN A 82 6.44 -7.57 6.00
N THR A 83 7.63 -8.14 6.18
CA THR A 83 8.51 -8.53 5.07
C THR A 83 7.88 -9.60 4.19
N VAL A 84 7.26 -10.61 4.79
CA VAL A 84 6.51 -11.65 4.06
C VAL A 84 5.36 -11.03 3.26
N LEU A 85 4.62 -10.09 3.83
CA LEU A 85 3.52 -9.41 3.15
C LEU A 85 4.02 -8.52 2.00
N TYR A 86 5.12 -7.80 2.19
CA TYR A 86 5.79 -7.07 1.10
C TYR A 86 6.21 -8.00 -0.04
N LEU A 87 6.71 -9.20 0.27
CA LEU A 87 7.06 -10.19 -0.74
C LEU A 87 5.81 -10.73 -1.48
N GLN A 88 4.66 -10.86 -0.81
CA GLN A 88 3.41 -11.23 -1.48
C GLN A 88 2.96 -10.14 -2.46
N THR A 89 2.99 -8.86 -2.05
CA THR A 89 2.71 -7.73 -2.94
C THR A 89 3.71 -7.65 -4.08
N ALA A 90 5.01 -7.84 -3.82
CA ALA A 90 6.04 -7.81 -4.86
C ALA A 90 5.82 -8.90 -5.93
N ARG A 91 5.48 -10.14 -5.52
CA ARG A 91 5.15 -11.22 -6.46
C ARG A 91 3.96 -10.87 -7.34
N TYR A 92 2.93 -10.23 -6.77
CA TYR A 92 1.78 -9.74 -7.55
C TYR A 92 2.21 -8.68 -8.55
N LEU A 93 3.01 -7.68 -8.15
CA LEU A 93 3.50 -6.63 -9.04
C LEU A 93 4.33 -7.20 -10.20
N VAL A 94 5.23 -8.15 -9.95
CA VAL A 94 6.00 -8.83 -11.00
C VAL A 94 5.08 -9.60 -11.96
N LYS A 95 4.02 -10.25 -11.46
CA LYS A 95 3.03 -10.93 -12.31
C LYS A 95 2.32 -9.93 -13.23
N VAL A 96 1.82 -8.84 -12.66
CA VAL A 96 1.11 -7.77 -13.38
C VAL A 96 2.02 -7.10 -14.42
N TRP A 97 3.28 -6.85 -14.08
CA TRP A 97 4.26 -6.30 -15.03
C TRP A 97 4.44 -7.19 -16.25
N ASN A 98 4.52 -8.51 -16.05
CA ASN A 98 4.58 -9.48 -17.15
C ASN A 98 3.29 -9.53 -17.99
N GLN A 99 2.13 -9.28 -17.37
CA GLN A 99 0.85 -9.17 -18.09
C GLN A 99 0.84 -7.91 -18.96
N ALA A 100 1.33 -6.80 -18.43
CA ALA A 100 1.46 -5.52 -19.12
C ALA A 100 2.38 -5.62 -20.35
N LEU A 101 3.53 -6.32 -20.22
CA LEU A 101 4.44 -6.63 -21.33
C LEU A 101 3.77 -7.42 -22.45
N LYS A 102 2.77 -8.24 -22.12
CA LYS A 102 1.97 -9.03 -23.08
C LYS A 102 0.78 -8.25 -23.63
N GLY A 103 0.59 -6.99 -23.25
CA GLY A 103 -0.55 -6.17 -23.66
C GLY A 103 -1.88 -6.64 -23.07
N GLN A 104 -1.86 -7.36 -21.95
CA GLN A 104 -3.08 -7.77 -21.26
C GLN A 104 -3.65 -6.58 -20.47
N GLN A 105 -4.99 -6.51 -20.39
CA GLN A 105 -5.66 -5.47 -19.62
C GLN A 105 -5.35 -5.63 -18.13
N LEU A 106 -4.85 -4.57 -17.51
CA LEU A 106 -4.56 -4.56 -16.08
C LEU A 106 -5.74 -4.09 -15.24
N MET A 107 -5.72 -4.52 -13.98
CA MET A 107 -6.66 -4.07 -12.97
C MET A 107 -6.46 -2.57 -12.64
N PRO A 108 -7.51 -1.87 -12.15
CA PRO A 108 -7.50 -0.41 -12.04
C PRO A 108 -6.34 0.18 -11.24
N THR A 109 -5.94 -0.45 -10.13
CA THR A 109 -4.92 0.11 -9.22
C THR A 109 -3.52 0.10 -9.83
N VAL A 110 -3.29 -0.85 -10.74
CA VAL A 110 -1.99 -1.08 -11.39
C VAL A 110 -1.98 -0.70 -12.87
N ARG A 111 -3.10 -0.19 -13.40
CA ARG A 111 -3.26 0.19 -14.82
C ARG A 111 -2.23 1.19 -15.30
N TYR A 112 -1.75 2.07 -14.41
CA TYR A 112 -0.73 3.06 -14.77
C TYR A 112 0.55 2.42 -15.33
N LEU A 113 0.89 1.18 -14.93
CA LEU A 113 2.07 0.45 -15.41
C LEU A 113 2.06 0.25 -16.94
N GLU A 114 0.87 0.13 -17.57
CA GLU A 114 0.75 0.01 -19.03
C GLU A 114 1.44 1.17 -19.77
N GLN A 115 1.43 2.37 -19.19
CA GLN A 115 2.00 3.57 -19.80
C GLN A 115 3.54 3.56 -19.81
N TYR A 116 4.14 2.84 -18.85
CA TYR A 116 5.59 2.84 -18.59
C TYR A 116 6.30 1.61 -19.15
N VAL A 117 5.56 0.56 -19.51
CA VAL A 117 6.12 -0.65 -20.14
C VAL A 117 6.61 -0.38 -21.57
N THR A 118 5.91 0.45 -22.33
CA THR A 118 6.20 0.69 -23.75
C THR A 118 6.94 2.01 -24.01
N LYS A 119 6.89 2.96 -23.08
CA LYS A 119 7.45 4.31 -23.26
C LYS A 119 8.49 4.60 -22.18
N SER A 120 9.62 5.15 -22.60
CA SER A 120 10.59 5.76 -21.68
C SER A 120 9.91 6.87 -20.88
N VAL A 121 10.22 6.97 -19.57
CA VAL A 121 9.68 8.01 -18.69
C VAL A 121 9.90 9.38 -19.29
N LYS A 122 8.81 10.05 -19.67
CA LYS A 122 8.89 11.43 -20.13
C LYS A 122 9.08 12.32 -18.92
N ARG A 123 10.14 13.13 -18.93
CA ARG A 123 10.27 14.22 -17.97
C ARG A 123 9.13 15.21 -18.21
N PHE A 124 8.29 15.42 -17.20
CA PHE A 124 7.24 16.44 -17.20
C PHE A 124 7.69 17.65 -16.39
N ALA A 125 7.09 18.81 -16.65
CA ALA A 125 7.34 20.02 -15.87
C ALA A 125 6.68 19.90 -14.49
N TRP A 126 7.45 20.09 -13.42
CA TRP A 126 6.92 20.05 -12.05
C TRP A 126 5.88 21.15 -11.83
N SER A 127 4.82 20.81 -11.11
CA SER A 127 3.74 21.70 -10.67
C SER A 127 3.16 21.14 -9.37
N ASP A 128 2.76 22.02 -8.45
CA ASP A 128 2.21 21.63 -7.12
C ASP A 128 0.76 21.13 -7.19
N SER A 129 0.28 20.76 -8.39
CA SER A 129 -1.07 20.27 -8.59
C SER A 129 -1.15 18.77 -8.29
N THR A 130 -2.24 18.35 -7.64
CA THR A 130 -2.47 16.94 -7.27
C THR A 130 -2.27 15.93 -8.42
N PRO A 131 -2.72 16.19 -9.67
CA PRO A 131 -2.50 15.27 -10.78
C PRO A 131 -1.02 15.05 -11.09
N VAL A 132 -0.20 16.10 -11.01
CA VAL A 132 1.24 16.03 -11.28
C VAL A 132 1.97 15.27 -10.17
N ILE A 133 1.53 15.44 -8.92
CA ILE A 133 2.03 14.64 -7.79
C ILE A 133 1.71 13.15 -8.02
N ILE A 134 0.48 12.82 -8.40
CA ILE A 134 0.07 11.43 -8.69
C ILE A 134 0.91 10.84 -9.83
N GLU A 135 1.08 11.58 -10.92
CA GLU A 135 1.91 11.15 -12.06
C GLU A 135 3.38 10.94 -11.64
N ALA A 136 3.91 11.82 -10.76
CA ALA A 136 5.26 11.66 -10.20
C ALA A 136 5.40 10.35 -9.41
N PHE A 137 4.46 10.05 -8.52
CA PHE A 137 4.46 8.78 -7.78
C PHE A 137 4.38 7.58 -8.72
N GLN A 138 3.49 7.61 -9.72
CA GLN A 138 3.35 6.54 -10.71
C GLN A 138 4.62 6.34 -11.55
N ALA A 139 5.31 7.42 -11.91
CA ALA A 139 6.58 7.35 -12.63
C ALA A 139 7.70 6.75 -11.77
N VAL A 140 7.75 7.08 -10.48
CA VAL A 140 8.75 6.51 -9.55
C VAL A 140 8.48 5.04 -9.29
N THR A 141 7.23 4.63 -9.12
CA THR A 141 6.89 3.23 -8.82
C THR A 141 6.97 2.31 -10.03
N ALA A 142 6.98 2.85 -11.26
CA ALA A 142 7.11 2.07 -12.49
C ALA A 142 8.55 1.95 -13.03
N ASN A 143 9.52 2.69 -12.48
CA ASN A 143 10.95 2.59 -12.82
C ASN A 143 11.65 1.50 -12.00
#